data_AF-A0A6G1SX50-F1
#
_entry.id   AF-A0A6G1SX50-F1
#
_cell.length_a   1.000
_cell.length_b   1.000
_cell.length_c   1.000
_cell.angle_alpha   90.00
_cell.angle_beta   90.00
_cell.angle_gamma   90.00
#
_symmetry.space_group_name_H-M   'P 1'
#
loop_
_entity.id
_entity.type
_entity.pdbx_description
1 polymer ?
#
loop_
_entity_poly.entity_id
_entity_poly.type
_entity_poly.pdbx_seq_one_letter_code
_entity_poly.pdbx_strand_id
1 'polypeptide(L)'
;MTSPAPRPGVLPRTGAEDLVDALLYSVSHDLRSPLLALSLSGQLLRESIGSEATERTTPLLDGMQAAAADLERMLQALTVLSRARRRPLHVRPVALDALLAGGEVRGAIDGMDVEVDVDLLREFLDWCDAPLQLEQVPGGVRLVVAPPALPEYEGTPLHALTRSLQRYSGTPLERLAVFEVAFARGGVALVSEDGRVLLDLPRAGAASG
;
A
#
# COMPACT_ATOMS: atom_id res chain seq x y z
N MET A 1 45.14 27.41 17.30
CA MET A 1 44.04 26.50 17.67
C MET A 1 43.31 26.14 16.40
N THR A 2 43.66 24.99 15.83
CA THR A 2 43.24 24.52 14.51
C THR A 2 42.02 23.62 14.68
N SER A 3 40.89 24.00 14.09
CA SER A 3 39.65 23.21 14.08
C SER A 3 39.86 21.89 13.33
N PRO A 4 39.44 20.73 13.84
CA PRO A 4 39.57 19.47 13.11
C PRO A 4 38.59 19.45 11.94
N ALA A 5 39.06 18.97 10.79
CA ALA A 5 38.24 18.73 9.60
C ALA A 5 37.17 17.66 9.90
N PRO A 6 35.96 17.78 9.32
CA PRO A 6 34.93 16.76 9.48
C PRO A 6 35.40 15.44 8.82
N ARG A 7 35.29 14.35 9.57
CA ARG A 7 35.53 13.00 9.06
C ARG A 7 34.52 12.70 7.94
N PRO A 8 34.92 12.09 6.81
CA PRO A 8 33.97 11.65 5.79
C PRO A 8 33.06 10.59 6.40
N GLY A 9 31.82 10.97 6.66
CA GLY A 9 30.76 10.07 7.07
C GLY A 9 30.56 9.02 5.98
N VAL A 10 30.64 7.76 6.39
CA VAL A 10 30.24 6.58 5.64
C VAL A 10 28.92 6.89 4.93
N LEU A 11 28.93 6.95 3.60
CA LEU A 11 27.69 6.90 2.83
C LEU A 11 26.99 5.59 3.25
N PRO A 12 25.77 5.63 3.80
CA PRO A 12 25.03 4.40 4.03
C PRO A 12 24.93 3.70 2.69
N ARG A 13 25.10 2.37 2.68
CA ARG A 13 24.85 1.54 1.51
C ARG A 13 23.36 1.67 1.17
N THR A 14 23.00 2.69 0.40
CA THR A 14 21.68 2.86 -0.20
C THR A 14 21.49 1.67 -1.10
N GLY A 15 20.65 0.72 -0.67
CA GLY A 15 20.24 -0.38 -1.53
C GLY A 15 19.59 0.22 -2.78
N ALA A 16 19.66 -0.47 -3.92
CA ALA A 16 18.93 -0.07 -5.13
C ALA A 16 17.44 0.21 -4.82
N GLU A 17 16.90 -0.48 -3.82
CA GLU A 17 15.57 -0.29 -3.27
C GLU A 17 15.33 1.08 -2.59
N ASP A 18 16.30 1.63 -1.86
CA ASP A 18 16.19 2.96 -1.24
C ASP A 18 16.21 4.07 -2.29
N LEU A 19 16.99 3.85 -3.37
CA LEU A 19 17.07 4.75 -4.51
C LEU A 19 15.74 4.75 -5.29
N VAL A 20 15.17 3.58 -5.54
CA VAL A 20 13.83 3.46 -6.15
C VAL A 20 12.80 4.17 -5.28
N ASP A 21 12.85 4.04 -3.95
CA ASP A 21 11.90 4.73 -3.07
C ASP A 21 12.06 6.25 -3.07
N ALA A 22 13.30 6.73 -3.07
CA ALA A 22 13.59 8.16 -3.20
C ALA A 22 13.13 8.69 -4.55
N LEU A 23 13.31 7.91 -5.62
CA LEU A 23 12.85 8.23 -6.96
C LEU A 23 11.32 8.25 -7.03
N LEU A 24 10.62 7.23 -6.51
CA LEU A 24 9.17 7.17 -6.48
C LEU A 24 8.57 8.33 -5.68
N TYR A 25 9.17 8.67 -4.54
CA TYR A 25 8.75 9.81 -3.72
C TYR A 25 8.99 11.15 -4.42
N SER A 26 10.19 11.37 -4.97
CA SER A 26 10.53 12.62 -5.68
C SER A 26 9.69 12.77 -6.95
N VAL A 27 9.54 11.73 -7.77
CA VAL A 27 8.68 11.75 -8.96
C VAL A 27 7.23 12.05 -8.57
N SER A 28 6.71 11.45 -7.50
CA SER A 28 5.35 11.74 -7.02
C SER A 28 5.17 13.17 -6.53
N HIS A 29 6.13 13.67 -5.75
CA HIS A 29 6.10 15.00 -5.17
C HIS A 29 6.26 16.09 -6.24
N ASP A 30 7.24 15.91 -7.12
CA ASP A 30 7.68 16.93 -8.07
C ASP A 30 6.79 16.96 -9.32
N LEU A 31 6.13 15.86 -9.68
CA LEU A 31 5.12 15.84 -10.76
C LEU A 31 3.73 16.31 -10.33
N ARG A 32 3.43 16.37 -9.03
CA ARG A 32 2.13 16.89 -8.55
C ARG A 32 1.94 18.36 -8.91
N SER A 33 2.99 19.19 -8.78
CA SER A 33 2.92 20.62 -9.11
C SER A 33 2.63 20.90 -10.59
N PRO A 34 3.33 20.29 -11.59
CA PRO A 34 3.00 20.49 -12.99
C PRO A 34 1.64 19.91 -13.39
N LEU A 35 1.17 18.83 -12.75
CA LEU A 35 -0.19 18.33 -12.98
C LEU A 35 -1.27 19.28 -12.48
N LEU A 36 -1.07 19.85 -11.28
CA LEU A 36 -1.95 20.88 -10.75
C LEU A 36 -1.99 22.10 -11.69
N ALA A 37 -0.83 22.52 -12.20
CA ALA A 37 -0.74 23.62 -13.17
C ALA A 37 -1.48 23.31 -14.48
N LEU A 38 -1.37 22.08 -15.00
CA LEU A 38 -2.12 21.64 -16.19
C LEU A 38 -3.63 21.59 -15.94
N SER A 39 -4.06 21.07 -14.79
CA SER A 39 -5.47 21.02 -14.38
C SER A 39 -6.07 22.42 -14.24
N LEU A 40 -5.37 23.32 -13.54
CA LEU A 40 -5.78 24.72 -13.37
C LEU A 40 -5.80 25.47 -14.70
N SER A 41 -4.80 25.26 -15.56
CA SER A 41 -4.77 25.87 -16.90
C SER A 41 -5.95 25.41 -17.75
N GLY A 42 -6.32 24.13 -17.67
CA GLY A 42 -7.52 23.60 -18.33
C GLY A 42 -8.82 24.20 -17.78
N GLN A 43 -8.90 24.40 -16.46
CA GLN A 43 -10.04 25.07 -15.83
C GLN A 43 -10.14 26.55 -16.27
N LEU A 44 -9.04 27.31 -16.20
CA LEU A 44 -8.99 28.70 -16.63
C LEU A 44 -9.32 28.85 -18.12
N LEU A 45 -8.86 27.91 -18.95
CA LEU A 45 -9.19 27.89 -20.38
C LEU A 45 -10.69 27.63 -20.59
N ARG A 46 -11.31 26.73 -19.81
CA ARG A 46 -12.76 26.51 -19.84
C ARG A 46 -13.54 27.76 -19.43
N GLU A 47 -13.12 28.43 -18.37
CA GLU A 47 -13.71 29.68 -17.88
C GLU A 47 -13.56 30.81 -18.92
N SER A 48 -12.40 30.89 -19.60
CA SER A 48 -12.12 31.90 -20.62
C SER A 48 -12.88 31.69 -21.92
N ILE A 49 -13.16 30.44 -22.31
CA ILE A 49 -13.92 30.13 -23.54
C ILE A 49 -15.43 30.30 -23.29
N GLY A 50 -15.89 30.16 -22.04
CA GLY A 50 -17.27 30.48 -21.64
C GLY A 50 -18.33 29.80 -22.51
N SER A 51 -19.30 30.58 -23.02
CA SER A 51 -20.36 30.09 -23.92
C SER A 51 -19.91 29.85 -25.37
N GLU A 52 -18.68 30.21 -25.74
CA GLU A 52 -18.09 29.90 -27.05
C GLU A 52 -17.49 28.49 -27.12
N ALA A 53 -17.61 27.72 -26.02
CA ALA A 53 -17.21 26.33 -25.95
C ALA A 53 -17.99 25.56 -27.01
N THR A 54 -17.30 25.22 -28.09
CA THR A 54 -17.87 24.47 -29.20
C THR A 54 -17.96 23.01 -28.80
N GLU A 55 -18.83 22.24 -29.45
CA GLU A 55 -18.89 20.77 -29.34
C GLU A 55 -17.52 20.09 -29.55
N ARG A 56 -16.54 20.77 -30.16
CA ARG A 56 -15.16 20.29 -30.34
C ARG A 56 -14.21 20.62 -29.19
N THR A 57 -14.41 21.71 -28.45
CA THR A 57 -13.46 22.15 -27.41
C THR A 57 -13.79 21.58 -26.03
N THR A 58 -15.07 21.40 -25.72
CA THR A 58 -15.52 20.81 -24.44
C THR A 58 -14.93 19.41 -24.19
N PRO A 59 -14.98 18.45 -25.15
CA PRO A 59 -14.42 17.11 -24.91
C PRO A 59 -12.90 17.10 -24.71
N LEU A 60 -12.18 18.04 -25.33
CA LEU A 60 -10.73 18.16 -25.17
C LEU A 60 -10.36 18.66 -23.77
N LEU A 61 -11.10 19.65 -23.26
CA LEU A 61 -10.91 20.18 -21.91
C LEU A 61 -11.30 19.15 -20.83
N ASP A 62 -12.40 18.43 -21.03
CA ASP A 62 -12.81 17.32 -20.16
C ASP A 62 -11.74 16.23 -20.14
N GLY A 63 -11.20 15.86 -21.32
CA GLY A 63 -10.12 14.88 -21.43
C GLY A 63 -8.83 15.31 -20.72
N MET A 64 -8.44 16.57 -20.82
CA MET A 64 -7.26 17.10 -20.12
C MET A 64 -7.42 17.05 -18.60
N GLN A 65 -8.59 17.44 -18.08
CA GLN A 65 -8.88 17.38 -16.65
C GLN A 65 -8.93 15.94 -16.13
N ALA A 66 -9.55 15.04 -16.88
CA ALA A 66 -9.58 13.62 -16.56
C ALA A 66 -8.17 13.01 -16.51
N ALA A 67 -7.34 13.31 -17.52
CA ALA A 67 -5.95 12.84 -17.56
C ALA A 67 -5.10 13.39 -16.40
N ALA A 68 -5.29 14.66 -16.03
CA ALA A 68 -4.61 15.25 -14.88
C ALA A 68 -5.01 14.58 -13.56
N ALA A 69 -6.31 14.32 -13.37
CA ALA A 69 -6.83 13.60 -12.19
C ALA A 69 -6.34 12.14 -12.14
N ASP A 70 -6.28 11.45 -13.27
CA ASP A 70 -5.70 10.11 -13.37
C ASP A 70 -4.23 10.10 -12.91
N LEU A 71 -3.44 11.05 -13.40
CA LEU A 71 -2.03 11.19 -13.03
C LEU A 71 -1.86 11.52 -11.54
N GLU A 72 -2.68 12.40 -10.98
CA GLU A 72 -2.65 12.69 -9.54
C GLU A 72 -2.93 11.44 -8.70
N ARG A 73 -3.93 10.63 -9.09
CA ARG A 73 -4.23 9.35 -8.42
C ARG A 73 -3.05 8.38 -8.48
N MET A 74 -2.42 8.25 -9.66
CA MET A 74 -1.26 7.38 -9.82
C MET A 74 -0.07 7.81 -8.95
N LEU A 75 0.23 9.11 -8.86
CA LEU A 75 1.29 9.62 -7.99
C LEU A 75 0.97 9.43 -6.50
N GLN A 76 -0.31 9.57 -6.12
CA GLN A 76 -0.73 9.30 -4.76
C GLN A 76 -0.53 7.82 -4.40
N ALA A 77 -0.84 6.89 -5.30
CA ALA A 77 -0.61 5.46 -5.12
C ALA A 77 0.88 5.14 -4.87
N LEU A 78 1.78 5.74 -5.65
CA LEU A 78 3.22 5.60 -5.46
C LEU A 78 3.69 6.16 -4.11
N THR A 79 3.10 7.28 -3.67
CA THR A 79 3.42 7.88 -2.38
C THR A 79 3.02 6.98 -1.22
N VAL A 80 1.82 6.38 -1.25
CA VAL A 80 1.38 5.48 -0.15
C VAL A 80 2.19 4.20 -0.11
N LEU A 81 2.59 3.64 -1.26
CA LEU A 81 3.51 2.50 -1.31
C LEU A 81 4.89 2.84 -0.70
N SER A 82 5.46 3.99 -1.07
CA SER A 82 6.74 4.46 -0.52
C SER A 82 6.65 4.61 1.01
N ARG A 83 5.53 5.12 1.53
CA ARG A 83 5.29 5.23 2.98
C ARG A 83 5.16 3.86 3.64
N ALA A 84 4.44 2.91 3.03
CA ALA A 84 4.29 1.55 3.54
C ALA A 84 5.64 0.84 3.71
N ARG A 85 6.56 1.03 2.74
CA ARG A 85 7.93 0.51 2.79
C ARG A 85 8.77 1.10 3.92
N ARG A 86 8.48 2.32 4.36
CA ARG A 86 9.26 3.05 5.37
C ARG A 86 8.58 3.11 6.73
N ARG A 87 7.34 2.64 6.85
CA ARG A 87 6.59 2.60 8.10
C ARG A 87 7.41 1.89 9.18
N PRO A 88 7.64 2.50 10.36
CA PRO A 88 8.22 1.78 11.49
C PRO A 88 7.32 0.59 11.83
N LEU A 89 7.91 -0.60 11.98
CA LEU A 89 7.18 -1.80 12.37
C LEU A 89 7.63 -2.23 13.77
N HIS A 90 6.66 -2.60 14.60
CA HIS A 90 6.83 -3.08 15.96
C HIS A 90 6.44 -4.55 16.05
N VAL A 91 7.13 -5.38 15.25
CA VAL A 91 6.94 -6.84 15.26
C VAL A 91 7.35 -7.40 16.62
N ARG A 92 6.44 -8.12 17.25
CA ARG A 92 6.67 -8.76 18.55
C ARG A 92 5.83 -10.03 18.67
N PRO A 93 6.21 -10.96 19.57
CA PRO A 93 5.33 -12.06 19.98
C PRO A 93 4.05 -11.53 20.62
N VAL A 94 2.90 -12.03 20.16
CA VAL A 94 1.58 -11.65 20.67
C VAL A 94 0.69 -12.88 20.69
N ALA A 95 -0.04 -13.05 21.79
CA ALA A 95 -1.04 -14.09 21.93
C ALA A 95 -2.21 -13.83 20.96
N LEU A 96 -2.43 -14.77 20.04
CA LEU A 96 -3.40 -14.64 18.94
C LEU A 96 -4.84 -14.48 19.45
N ASP A 97 -5.17 -15.15 20.55
CA ASP A 97 -6.46 -15.04 21.25
C ASP A 97 -6.74 -13.62 21.74
N ALA A 98 -5.75 -12.97 22.35
CA ALA A 98 -5.87 -11.60 22.82
C ALA A 98 -5.97 -10.60 21.66
N LEU A 99 -5.31 -10.88 20.54
CA LEU A 99 -5.32 -10.04 19.34
C LEU A 99 -6.68 -10.06 18.63
N LEU A 100 -7.29 -11.24 18.55
CA LEU A 100 -8.58 -11.45 17.87
C LEU A 100 -9.79 -11.34 18.81
N ALA A 101 -9.56 -11.04 20.09
CA ALA A 101 -10.60 -10.86 21.08
C ALA A 101 -11.57 -9.75 20.65
N GLY A 102 -12.85 -10.09 20.49
CA GLY A 102 -13.92 -9.18 20.09
C GLY A 102 -14.29 -9.21 18.61
N GLY A 103 -13.55 -9.93 17.77
CA GLY A 103 -13.92 -10.18 16.38
C GLY A 103 -14.74 -11.46 16.19
N GLU A 104 -15.47 -11.55 15.08
CA GLU A 104 -16.09 -12.80 14.65
C GLU A 104 -15.03 -13.72 14.02
N VAL A 105 -14.60 -14.73 14.79
CA VAL A 105 -13.58 -15.69 14.36
C VAL A 105 -14.16 -17.09 14.25
N ARG A 106 -13.88 -17.76 13.13
CA ARG A 106 -14.23 -19.17 12.88
C ARG A 106 -12.96 -20.02 12.88
N GLY A 107 -12.95 -21.07 13.71
CA GLY A 107 -11.81 -21.98 13.87
C GLY A 107 -11.30 -22.00 15.31
N ALA A 108 -10.42 -22.96 15.61
CA ALA A 108 -9.83 -23.08 16.94
C ALA A 108 -8.67 -22.09 17.11
N ILE A 109 -8.71 -21.30 18.18
CA ILE A 109 -7.62 -20.44 18.62
C ILE A 109 -6.86 -21.20 19.71
N ASP A 110 -5.86 -21.99 19.32
CA ASP A 110 -5.09 -22.81 20.26
C ASP A 110 -3.89 -22.04 20.82
N GLY A 111 -4.12 -21.14 21.77
CA GLY A 111 -3.09 -20.53 22.64
C GLY A 111 -1.75 -20.23 21.97
N MET A 112 -1.79 -19.66 20.76
CA MET A 112 -0.63 -19.51 19.88
C MET A 112 -0.10 -18.09 19.95
N ASP A 113 1.20 -17.96 20.18
CA ASP A 113 1.90 -16.70 20.01
C ASP A 113 2.37 -16.56 18.56
N VAL A 114 2.10 -15.42 17.95
CA VAL A 114 2.51 -15.06 16.59
C VAL A 114 3.41 -13.83 16.59
N GLU A 115 4.34 -13.74 15.65
CA GLU A 115 5.20 -12.58 15.45
C GLU A 115 4.58 -11.64 14.42
N VAL A 116 4.03 -10.52 14.89
CA VAL A 116 3.37 -9.53 14.01
C VAL A 116 3.38 -8.13 14.62
N ASP A 117 3.28 -7.12 13.77
CA ASP A 117 2.92 -5.77 14.20
C ASP A 117 1.40 -5.70 14.47
N VAL A 118 1.03 -5.51 15.73
CA VAL A 118 -0.37 -5.50 16.19
C VAL A 118 -1.19 -4.40 15.53
N ASP A 119 -0.62 -3.22 15.37
CA ASP A 119 -1.35 -2.06 14.87
C ASP A 119 -1.60 -2.22 13.36
N LEU A 120 -0.61 -2.74 12.63
CA LEU A 120 -0.77 -3.08 11.21
C LEU A 120 -1.84 -4.17 11.02
N LEU A 121 -1.81 -5.22 11.84
CA LEU A 121 -2.77 -6.31 11.71
C LEU A 121 -4.19 -5.87 12.05
N ARG A 122 -4.37 -5.05 13.10
CA ARG A 122 -5.69 -4.47 13.42
C ARG A 122 -6.18 -3.56 12.30
N GLU A 123 -5.32 -2.68 11.78
CA GLU A 123 -5.67 -1.80 10.65
C GLU A 123 -6.13 -2.60 9.42
N PHE A 124 -5.50 -3.75 9.15
CA PHE A 124 -5.89 -4.65 8.08
C PHE A 124 -7.25 -5.32 8.35
N LEU A 125 -7.44 -5.90 9.54
CA LEU A 125 -8.68 -6.58 9.91
C LEU A 125 -9.87 -5.59 9.93
N ASP A 126 -9.67 -4.40 10.48
CA ASP A 126 -10.66 -3.31 10.48
C ASP A 126 -11.01 -2.86 9.06
N TRP A 127 -10.04 -2.87 8.14
CA TRP A 127 -10.28 -2.55 6.74
C TRP A 127 -11.08 -3.62 6.02
N CYS A 128 -10.88 -4.90 6.36
CA CYS A 128 -11.65 -6.00 5.80
C CYS A 128 -13.11 -6.00 6.28
N ASP A 129 -13.35 -5.66 7.55
CA ASP A 129 -14.68 -5.63 8.18
C ASP A 129 -15.51 -6.88 7.89
N ALA A 130 -14.87 -8.05 7.98
CA ALA A 130 -15.45 -9.34 7.62
C ALA A 130 -15.07 -10.42 8.63
N PRO A 131 -15.92 -11.46 8.81
CA PRO A 131 -15.58 -12.59 9.65
C PRO A 131 -14.29 -13.25 9.20
N LEU A 132 -13.44 -13.55 10.17
CA LEU A 132 -12.14 -14.17 9.97
C LEU A 132 -12.25 -15.69 10.12
N GLN A 133 -11.58 -16.44 9.26
CA GLN A 133 -11.37 -17.88 9.43
C GLN A 133 -9.90 -18.16 9.76
N LEU A 134 -9.67 -19.09 10.68
CA LEU A 134 -8.34 -19.55 11.08
C LEU A 134 -8.04 -20.93 10.51
N GLU A 135 -6.86 -21.06 9.92
CA GLU A 135 -6.33 -22.32 9.41
C GLU A 135 -4.94 -22.58 10.00
N GLN A 136 -4.73 -23.75 10.57
CA GLN A 136 -3.42 -24.16 11.09
C GLN A 136 -2.50 -24.51 9.92
N VAL A 137 -1.33 -23.89 9.84
CA VAL A 137 -0.33 -24.14 8.79
C VAL A 137 1.02 -24.51 9.40
N PRO A 138 1.89 -25.23 8.67
CA PRO A 138 3.23 -25.51 9.17
C PRO A 138 3.98 -24.21 9.53
N GLY A 139 4.40 -24.08 10.78
CA GLY A 139 5.19 -22.94 11.25
C GLY A 139 4.37 -21.72 11.71
N GLY A 140 3.03 -21.78 11.72
CA GLY A 140 2.22 -20.63 12.12
C GLY A 140 0.72 -20.84 12.01
N VAL A 141 0.01 -19.74 11.78
CA VAL A 141 -1.43 -19.72 11.53
C VAL A 141 -1.70 -18.89 10.29
N ARG A 142 -2.69 -19.32 9.50
CA ARG A 142 -3.19 -18.58 8.36
C ARG A 142 -4.51 -17.94 8.72
N LEU A 143 -4.58 -16.62 8.55
CA LEU A 143 -5.80 -15.85 8.61
C LEU A 143 -6.42 -15.81 7.22
N VAL A 144 -7.66 -16.24 7.09
CA VAL A 144 -8.42 -16.19 5.83
C VAL A 144 -9.57 -15.21 6.01
N VAL A 145 -9.52 -14.10 5.26
CA VAL A 145 -10.50 -13.01 5.38
C VAL A 145 -10.99 -12.57 4.00
N ALA A 146 -12.26 -12.17 3.92
CA ALA A 146 -12.78 -11.53 2.73
C ALA A 146 -12.41 -10.03 2.76
N PRO A 147 -11.69 -9.52 1.76
CA PRO A 147 -11.45 -8.08 1.64
C PRO A 147 -12.72 -7.37 1.14
N PRO A 148 -12.74 -6.02 1.16
CA PRO A 148 -13.73 -5.26 0.40
C PRO A 148 -13.65 -5.64 -1.08
N ALA A 149 -14.73 -5.42 -1.84
CA ALA A 149 -14.84 -5.81 -3.24
C ALA A 149 -13.61 -5.39 -4.06
N LEU A 150 -12.81 -6.37 -4.49
CA LEU A 150 -11.61 -6.15 -5.29
C LEU A 150 -11.96 -6.17 -6.79
N PRO A 151 -11.30 -5.33 -7.61
CA PRO A 151 -11.33 -5.51 -9.06
C PRO A 151 -10.67 -6.84 -9.43
N GLU A 152 -10.92 -7.36 -10.64
CA GLU A 152 -10.16 -8.49 -11.17
C GLU A 152 -8.71 -8.07 -11.46
N TYR A 153 -7.75 -8.92 -11.07
CA TYR A 153 -6.32 -8.76 -11.32
C TYR A 153 -5.59 -10.11 -11.39
N GLU A 154 -4.34 -10.09 -11.86
CA GLU A 154 -3.46 -11.27 -11.95
C GLU A 154 -2.22 -11.07 -11.06
N GLY A 155 -1.78 -12.15 -10.41
CA GLY A 155 -0.58 -12.15 -9.57
C GLY A 155 -0.82 -11.54 -8.19
N THR A 156 0.23 -11.00 -7.57
CA THR A 156 0.10 -10.35 -6.27
C THR A 156 -0.51 -8.94 -6.41
N PRO A 157 -1.18 -8.42 -5.37
CA PRO A 157 -1.71 -7.05 -5.37
C PRO A 157 -0.68 -5.99 -5.80
N LEU A 158 0.54 -6.06 -5.27
CA LEU A 158 1.64 -5.17 -5.62
C LEU A 158 2.06 -5.33 -7.09
N HIS A 159 2.14 -6.57 -7.58
CA HIS A 159 2.45 -6.83 -8.98
C HIS A 159 1.39 -6.24 -9.91
N ALA A 160 0.11 -6.47 -9.61
CA ALA A 160 -0.99 -5.93 -10.39
C ALA A 160 -1.00 -4.39 -10.41
N LEU A 161 -0.82 -3.76 -9.25
CA LEU A 161 -0.76 -2.31 -9.12
C LEU A 161 0.43 -1.71 -9.91
N THR A 162 1.61 -2.33 -9.82
CA THR A 162 2.81 -1.85 -10.54
C THR A 162 2.72 -2.09 -12.04
N ARG A 163 2.02 -3.13 -12.50
CA ARG A 163 1.76 -3.40 -13.92
C ARG A 163 0.75 -2.40 -14.52
N SER A 164 -0.18 -1.88 -13.72
CA SER A 164 -1.20 -0.93 -14.19
C SER A 164 -1.67 0.04 -13.10
N LEU A 165 -0.86 1.06 -12.80
CA LEU A 165 -1.23 2.11 -11.85
C LEU A 165 -2.55 2.78 -12.26
N GLN A 166 -2.72 3.12 -13.54
CA GLN A 166 -3.93 3.79 -14.02
C GLN A 166 -5.22 3.01 -13.70
N ARG A 167 -5.18 1.67 -13.74
CA ARG A 167 -6.35 0.82 -13.50
C ARG A 167 -6.65 0.67 -12.01
N TYR A 168 -5.63 0.62 -11.16
CA TYR A 168 -5.77 0.19 -9.78
C TYR A 168 -5.54 1.28 -8.74
N SER A 169 -4.98 2.42 -9.12
CA SER A 169 -4.83 3.58 -8.22
C SER A 169 -6.20 4.08 -7.75
N GLY A 170 -6.33 4.30 -6.44
CA GLY A 170 -7.58 4.68 -5.79
C GLY A 170 -8.59 3.53 -5.62
N THR A 171 -8.23 2.30 -5.95
CA THR A 171 -9.09 1.12 -5.75
C THR A 171 -8.72 0.36 -4.46
N PRO A 172 -9.56 -0.55 -3.95
CA PRO A 172 -9.20 -1.43 -2.84
C PRO A 172 -7.93 -2.26 -3.08
N LEU A 173 -7.56 -2.53 -4.34
CA LEU A 173 -6.31 -3.22 -4.68
C LEU A 173 -5.07 -2.40 -4.31
N GLU A 174 -5.12 -1.08 -4.42
CA GLU A 174 -4.01 -0.20 -4.00
C GLU A 174 -3.73 -0.40 -2.51
N ARG A 175 -4.79 -0.43 -1.69
CA ARG A 175 -4.67 -0.61 -0.25
C ARG A 175 -4.19 -2.01 0.11
N LEU A 176 -4.64 -3.04 -0.63
CA LEU A 176 -4.14 -4.39 -0.46
C LEU A 176 -2.65 -4.52 -0.79
N ALA A 177 -2.17 -3.85 -1.85
CA ALA A 177 -0.75 -3.79 -2.18
C ALA A 177 0.08 -3.06 -1.10
N VAL A 178 -0.47 -2.01 -0.50
CA VAL A 178 0.13 -1.33 0.66
C VAL A 178 0.29 -2.29 1.84
N PHE A 179 -0.75 -3.08 2.15
CA PHE A 179 -0.69 -4.11 3.19
C PHE A 179 0.31 -5.22 2.85
N GLU A 180 0.33 -5.73 1.61
CA GLU A 180 1.32 -6.72 1.15
C GLU A 180 2.75 -6.24 1.44
N VAL A 181 3.07 -5.01 1.07
CA VAL A 181 4.37 -4.40 1.32
C VAL A 181 4.70 -4.29 2.81
N ALA A 182 3.73 -3.84 3.62
CA ALA A 182 3.94 -3.64 5.04
C ALA A 182 4.11 -4.97 5.79
N PHE A 183 3.29 -5.98 5.47
CA PHE A 183 3.34 -7.31 6.07
C PHE A 183 4.60 -8.07 5.67
N ALA A 184 5.01 -8.01 4.39
CA ALA A 184 6.22 -8.70 3.93
C ALA A 184 7.47 -8.23 4.70
N ARG A 185 7.55 -6.95 5.05
CA ARG A 185 8.62 -6.40 5.89
C ARG A 185 8.62 -6.91 7.33
N GLY A 186 7.45 -7.31 7.83
CA GLY A 186 7.27 -7.95 9.13
C GLY A 186 7.39 -9.47 9.11
N GLY A 187 7.76 -10.07 7.97
CA GLY A 187 7.85 -11.54 7.82
C GLY A 187 6.50 -12.24 7.65
N VAL A 188 5.43 -11.48 7.40
CA VAL A 188 4.08 -11.99 7.17
C VAL A 188 3.80 -12.04 5.67
N ALA A 189 3.43 -13.20 5.15
CA ALA A 189 3.07 -13.33 3.74
C ALA A 189 1.58 -13.00 3.54
N LEU A 190 1.28 -12.21 2.51
CA LEU A 190 -0.08 -11.91 2.07
C LEU A 190 -0.29 -12.49 0.68
N VAL A 191 -1.29 -13.36 0.55
CA VAL A 191 -1.68 -14.00 -0.71
C VAL A 191 -3.15 -13.74 -0.97
N SER A 192 -3.57 -13.68 -2.23
CA SER A 192 -4.97 -13.61 -2.59
C SER A 192 -5.36 -14.81 -3.45
N GLU A 193 -6.40 -15.53 -3.05
CA GLU A 193 -6.92 -16.71 -3.75
C GLU A 193 -8.45 -16.70 -3.69
N ASP A 194 -9.11 -16.96 -4.82
CA ASP A 194 -10.58 -17.08 -4.92
C ASP A 194 -11.37 -15.93 -4.26
N GLY A 195 -10.86 -14.69 -4.41
CA GLY A 195 -11.49 -13.49 -3.83
C GLY A 195 -11.32 -13.36 -2.32
N ARG A 196 -10.49 -14.19 -1.68
CA ARG A 196 -10.10 -14.09 -0.28
C ARG A 196 -8.64 -13.66 -0.17
N VAL A 197 -8.31 -13.05 0.97
CA VAL A 197 -6.93 -12.74 1.36
C VAL A 197 -6.51 -13.70 2.46
N LEU A 198 -5.33 -14.27 2.28
CA LEU A 198 -4.70 -15.25 3.14
C LEU A 198 -3.46 -14.58 3.73
N LEU A 199 -3.40 -14.48 5.05
CA LEU A 199 -2.29 -13.86 5.77
C LEU A 199 -1.61 -14.91 6.64
N ASP A 200 -0.36 -15.25 6.30
CA ASP A 200 0.42 -16.25 7.03
C ASP A 200 1.21 -15.58 8.15
N LEU A 201 0.75 -15.81 9.38
CA LEU A 201 1.38 -15.31 10.59
C LEU A 201 2.36 -16.35 11.13
N PRO A 202 3.67 -16.02 11.19
CA PRO A 202 4.66 -16.93 11.73
C PRO A 202 4.45 -17.11 13.24
N ARG A 203 4.62 -18.34 13.72
CA ARG A 203 4.63 -18.63 15.15
C ARG A 203 5.84 -17.96 15.80
N ALA A 204 5.65 -17.33 16.95
CA ALA A 204 6.72 -16.72 17.71
C ALA A 204 7.81 -17.75 18.04
N GLY A 205 9.08 -17.40 17.79
CA GLY A 205 10.22 -18.27 18.03
C GLY A 205 10.41 -19.42 17.03
N ALA A 206 9.63 -19.50 15.94
CA ALA A 206 9.88 -20.47 14.87
C ALA A 206 11.11 -20.14 14.01
N ALA A 207 11.62 -18.90 14.10
CA ALA A 207 12.86 -18.47 13.46
C ALA A 207 14.09 -18.73 14.37
N SER A 208 14.48 -19.99 14.53
CA SER A 208 15.79 -20.42 15.05
C SER A 208 16.03 -21.88 14.66
N GLY A 209 16.32 -22.11 13.38
CA GLY A 209 16.69 -23.42 12.83
C GLY A 209 17.35 -23.29 11.47
#